data_AF-A0A964FF57-F1
#
_entry.id   AF-A0A964FF57-F1
#
_cell.length_a   1.000
_cell.length_b   1.000
_cell.length_c   1.000
_cell.angle_alpha   90.00
_cell.angle_beta   90.00
_cell.angle_gamma   90.00
#
_symmetry.space_group_name_H-M   'P 1'
#
loop_
_entity.id
_entity.type
_entity.pdbx_description
1 polymer ?
#
loop_
_entity_poly.entity_id
_entity_poly.type
_entity_poly.pdbx_seq_one_letter_code
_entity_poly.pdbx_strand_id
1 'polypeptide(L)'
;MAHSFLLEPGYWKITGHWLKPKSTPIPLQGGMQIAWKRETWFKLTTSLVCDDENATKIIYQCRGNLNYEEKNYTYVSQHNLLGNIEGEGRLGFQSIIQYYWFIEATSQQKGLDTYYCVDSNTYHLTSSILDGHSVKHTIEAVLKR
;
A
#
# COMPACT_ATOMS: atom_id res chain seq x y z
N MET A 1 -8.44 -9.46 17.01
CA MET A 1 -8.42 -8.39 15.97
C MET A 1 -8.53 -9.08 14.63
N ALA A 2 -9.46 -8.67 13.77
CA ALA A 2 -9.74 -9.35 12.51
C ALA A 2 -8.74 -9.01 11.38
N HIS A 3 -7.64 -8.31 11.69
CA HIS A 3 -6.70 -7.84 10.69
C HIS A 3 -5.56 -8.81 10.45
N SER A 4 -5.64 -9.69 9.46
CA SER A 4 -4.56 -10.63 9.12
C SER A 4 -3.52 -10.01 8.20
N PHE A 5 -3.91 -9.02 7.36
CA PHE A 5 -3.07 -8.53 6.28
C PHE A 5 -1.67 -8.12 6.75
N LEU A 6 -1.55 -7.15 7.66
CA LEU A 6 -0.24 -6.78 8.18
C LEU A 6 0.25 -7.78 9.25
N LEU A 7 -0.64 -8.36 10.06
CA LEU A 7 -0.29 -9.10 11.27
C LEU A 7 0.21 -10.53 11.03
N GLU A 8 0.02 -11.08 9.84
CA GLU A 8 0.44 -12.44 9.52
C GLU A 8 1.37 -12.48 8.30
N PRO A 9 2.40 -13.35 8.31
CA PRO A 9 3.16 -13.62 7.10
C PRO A 9 2.25 -14.26 6.05
N GLY A 10 2.45 -13.90 4.79
CA GLY A 10 1.63 -14.42 3.72
C GLY A 10 1.85 -13.73 2.39
N TYR A 11 1.18 -14.25 1.39
CA TYR A 11 1.09 -13.66 0.06
C TYR A 11 -0.37 -13.29 -0.21
N TRP A 12 -0.56 -12.13 -0.83
CA TRP A 12 -1.86 -11.60 -1.19
C TRP A 12 -1.84 -11.27 -2.67
N LYS A 13 -2.73 -11.89 -3.44
CA LYS A 13 -2.98 -11.52 -4.83
C LYS A 13 -3.73 -10.19 -4.87
N ILE A 14 -3.29 -9.29 -5.72
CA ILE A 14 -3.91 -7.97 -5.92
C ILE A 14 -4.51 -7.92 -7.31
N THR A 15 -5.76 -7.50 -7.42
CA THR A 15 -6.44 -7.22 -8.69
C THR A 15 -7.29 -5.97 -8.56
N GLY A 16 -7.22 -5.07 -9.53
CA GLY A 16 -7.91 -3.79 -9.42
C GLY A 16 -7.73 -2.91 -10.64
N HIS A 17 -7.87 -1.60 -10.43
CA HIS A 17 -7.68 -0.60 -11.45
C HIS A 17 -6.86 0.59 -10.93
N TRP A 18 -6.03 1.14 -11.81
CA TRP A 18 -5.36 2.42 -11.63
C TRP A 18 -6.19 3.51 -12.28
N LEU A 19 -6.67 4.44 -11.47
CA LEU A 19 -7.46 5.59 -11.86
C LEU A 19 -6.50 6.78 -12.05
N LYS A 20 -6.31 7.18 -13.31
CA LYS A 20 -5.57 8.37 -13.69
C LYS A 20 -6.57 9.51 -14.03
N PRO A 21 -6.25 10.77 -13.71
CA PRO A 21 -7.10 11.90 -14.04
C PRO A 21 -7.40 11.96 -15.55
N LYS A 22 -8.67 12.10 -15.92
CA LYS A 22 -9.13 12.23 -17.31
C LYS A 22 -8.78 11.03 -18.20
N SER A 23 -8.61 9.84 -17.63
CA SER A 23 -8.37 8.60 -18.38
C SER A 23 -9.37 7.53 -17.98
N THR A 24 -9.54 6.52 -18.83
CA THR A 24 -10.28 5.30 -18.45
C THR A 24 -9.50 4.53 -17.37
N PRO A 25 -10.18 3.82 -16.47
CA PRO A 25 -9.53 2.93 -15.51
C PRO A 25 -8.60 1.93 -16.21
N ILE A 26 -7.37 1.83 -15.74
CA ILE A 26 -6.36 0.91 -16.28
C ILE A 26 -6.35 -0.34 -15.41
N PRO A 27 -6.65 -1.54 -15.93
CA PRO A 27 -6.56 -2.77 -15.15
C PRO A 27 -5.15 -2.97 -14.58
N LEU A 28 -5.07 -3.45 -13.34
CA LEU A 28 -3.81 -3.84 -12.71
C LEU A 28 -3.96 -5.14 -11.96
N GLN A 29 -2.85 -5.87 -11.89
CA GLN A 29 -2.76 -7.11 -11.13
C GLN A 29 -1.35 -7.34 -10.61
N GLY A 30 -1.24 -8.16 -9.58
CA GLY A 30 0.04 -8.55 -9.04
C GLY A 30 -0.11 -9.20 -7.68
N GLY A 31 0.83 -8.91 -6.79
CA GLY A 31 0.72 -9.40 -5.42
C GLY A 31 1.65 -8.73 -4.45
N MET A 32 1.42 -9.08 -3.20
CA MET A 32 2.05 -8.49 -2.05
C MET A 32 2.43 -9.56 -1.05
N GLN A 33 3.70 -9.58 -0.68
CA GLN A 33 4.27 -10.54 0.25
C GLN A 33 4.64 -9.84 1.55
N ILE A 34 4.25 -10.45 2.67
CA ILE A 34 4.51 -9.94 4.01
C ILE A 34 5.31 -11.00 4.74
N ALA A 35 6.42 -10.56 5.33
CA ALA A 35 7.30 -11.39 6.11
C ALA A 35 7.58 -10.69 7.45
N TRP A 36 7.52 -11.45 8.53
CA TRP A 36 7.83 -10.96 9.87
C TRP A 36 9.23 -11.40 10.27
N LYS A 37 9.97 -10.49 10.90
CA LYS A 37 11.27 -10.76 11.54
C LYS A 37 11.18 -10.31 12.98
N ARG A 38 11.34 -11.23 13.94
CA ARG A 38 11.01 -10.96 15.37
C ARG A 38 9.52 -10.58 15.50
N GLU A 39 9.10 -10.25 16.72
CA GLU A 39 7.68 -10.02 17.00
C GLU A 39 7.16 -8.69 16.42
N THR A 40 8.01 -7.66 16.28
CA THR A 40 7.57 -6.28 15.98
C THR A 40 8.06 -5.74 14.64
N TRP A 41 8.92 -6.42 13.88
CA TRP A 41 9.41 -5.92 12.59
C TRP A 41 8.84 -6.70 11.43
N PHE A 42 8.35 -5.98 10.42
CA PHE A 42 7.84 -6.57 9.19
C PHE A 42 8.60 -6.06 7.97
N LYS A 43 8.62 -6.89 6.93
CA LYS A 43 8.99 -6.53 5.56
C LYS A 43 7.79 -6.80 4.67
N LEU A 44 7.49 -5.84 3.82
CA LEU A 44 6.42 -5.94 2.83
C LEU A 44 7.01 -5.70 1.44
N THR A 45 6.61 -6.50 0.46
CA THR A 45 7.04 -6.34 -0.93
C THR A 45 5.84 -6.45 -1.84
N THR A 46 5.58 -5.42 -2.62
CA THR A 46 4.49 -5.39 -3.58
C THR A 46 5.05 -5.27 -4.98
N SER A 47 4.44 -6.00 -5.91
CA SER A 47 4.71 -5.93 -7.34
C SER A 47 3.39 -5.95 -8.09
N LEU A 48 3.11 -4.89 -8.84
CA LEU A 48 1.92 -4.75 -9.68
C LEU A 48 2.35 -4.51 -11.12
N VAL A 49 1.56 -5.03 -12.05
CA VAL A 49 1.66 -4.77 -13.49
C VAL A 49 0.37 -4.11 -13.92
N CYS A 50 0.49 -2.97 -14.59
CA CYS A 50 -0.64 -2.24 -15.17
C CYS A 50 -0.74 -2.61 -16.65
N ASP A 51 -1.97 -2.79 -17.12
CA ASP A 51 -2.28 -3.02 -18.53
C ASP A 51 -2.41 -1.68 -19.27
N ASP A 52 -1.31 -0.92 -19.27
CA ASP A 52 -1.16 0.31 -20.07
C ASP A 52 -0.18 0.11 -21.23
N GLU A 53 -0.07 1.12 -22.10
CA GLU A 53 0.79 1.09 -23.30
C GLU A 53 2.25 0.74 -22.99
N ASN A 54 2.73 1.04 -21.77
CA ASN A 54 4.11 0.82 -21.34
C ASN A 54 4.28 -0.43 -20.48
N ALA A 55 3.22 -1.21 -20.24
CA ALA A 55 3.20 -2.30 -19.27
C ALA A 55 3.82 -1.91 -17.92
N THR A 56 3.38 -0.76 -17.38
CA THR A 56 3.98 -0.12 -16.22
C THR A 56 4.04 -1.08 -15.03
N LYS A 57 5.23 -1.21 -14.44
CA LYS A 57 5.45 -1.99 -13.22
C LYS A 57 5.58 -1.07 -12.02
N ILE A 58 4.75 -1.33 -11.02
CA ILE A 58 4.80 -0.64 -9.72
C ILE A 58 5.38 -1.62 -8.72
N ILE A 59 6.56 -1.33 -8.21
CA ILE A 59 7.28 -2.17 -7.26
C ILE A 59 7.68 -1.33 -6.06
N TYR A 60 7.31 -1.79 -4.87
CA TYR A 60 7.80 -1.18 -3.65
C TYR A 60 8.15 -2.20 -2.58
N GLN A 61 9.20 -1.90 -1.83
CA GLN A 61 9.67 -2.71 -0.71
C GLN A 61 9.72 -1.86 0.54
N CYS A 62 8.97 -2.30 1.54
CA CYS A 62 8.78 -1.62 2.80
C CYS A 62 9.42 -2.44 3.93
N ARG A 63 10.01 -1.74 4.90
CA ARG A 63 10.38 -2.27 6.21
C ARG A 63 9.79 -1.38 7.29
N GLY A 64 9.06 -1.98 8.23
CA GLY A 64 8.43 -1.24 9.31
C GLY A 64 8.52 -1.92 10.67
N ASN A 65 8.16 -1.16 11.69
CA ASN A 65 8.09 -1.59 13.07
C ASN A 65 6.68 -1.33 13.62
N LEU A 66 6.03 -2.37 14.15
CA LEU A 66 4.69 -2.33 14.73
C LEU A 66 4.77 -2.22 16.25
N ASN A 67 4.03 -1.26 16.80
CA ASN A 67 3.66 -1.20 18.20
C ASN A 67 2.27 -1.83 18.37
N TYR A 68 2.21 -3.02 18.98
CA TYR A 68 0.94 -3.73 19.20
C TYR A 68 0.03 -3.04 20.21
N GLU A 69 0.59 -2.39 21.23
CA GLU A 69 -0.18 -1.73 22.29
C GLU A 69 -0.88 -0.49 21.73
N GLU A 70 -0.12 0.35 21.01
CA GLU A 70 -0.64 1.58 20.41
C GLU A 70 -1.35 1.35 19.07
N LYS A 71 -1.29 0.13 18.53
CA LYS A 71 -1.88 -0.23 17.23
C LYS A 71 -1.43 0.69 16.10
N ASN A 72 -0.17 1.12 16.15
CA ASN A 72 0.44 1.98 15.15
C ASN A 72 1.77 1.38 14.69
N TYR A 73 2.24 1.81 13.53
CA TYR A 73 3.55 1.42 13.02
C TYR A 73 4.16 2.54 12.20
N THR A 74 5.48 2.51 12.08
CA THR A 74 6.24 3.36 11.16
C THR A 74 7.00 2.50 10.18
N TYR A 75 7.26 3.03 9.00
CA TYR A 75 7.99 2.31 7.97
C TYR A 75 8.74 3.23 7.02
N VAL A 76 9.75 2.64 6.38
CA VAL A 76 10.43 3.20 5.21
C VAL A 76 10.18 2.29 4.03
N SER A 77 10.02 2.87 2.83
CA SER A 77 9.78 2.11 1.61
C SER A 77 10.56 2.69 0.44
N GLN A 78 11.07 1.81 -0.42
CA GLN A 78 11.64 2.19 -1.70
C GLN A 78 10.63 1.90 -2.80
N HIS A 79 10.19 2.92 -3.53
CA HIS A 79 9.24 2.82 -4.64
C HIS A 79 9.96 3.04 -5.97
N ASN A 80 9.86 2.08 -6.89
CA ASN A 80 10.64 2.12 -8.14
C ASN A 80 10.35 3.33 -9.05
N LEU A 81 9.12 3.85 -9.02
CA LEU A 81 8.73 5.01 -9.84
C LEU A 81 8.84 6.36 -9.11
N LEU A 82 8.84 6.36 -7.77
CA LEU A 82 8.60 7.58 -6.98
C LEU A 82 9.69 7.83 -5.93
N GLY A 83 10.68 6.94 -5.85
CA GLY A 83 11.82 7.07 -4.93
C GLY A 83 11.49 6.60 -3.51
N ASN A 84 12.23 7.15 -2.55
CA ASN A 84 12.15 6.77 -1.15
C ASN A 84 10.96 7.42 -0.44
N ILE A 85 10.30 6.66 0.43
CA ILE A 85 9.08 7.02 1.14
C ILE A 85 9.28 6.74 2.65
N GLU A 86 8.78 7.63 3.49
CA GLU A 86 8.52 7.35 4.91
C GLU A 86 7.01 7.36 5.16
N GLY A 87 6.56 6.57 6.12
CA GLY A 87 5.16 6.56 6.48
C GLY A 87 4.87 6.04 7.86
N GLU A 88 3.64 6.31 8.29
CA GLU A 88 3.02 5.77 9.47
C GLU A 88 1.74 5.03 9.11
N GLY A 89 1.34 4.07 9.94
CA GLY A 89 0.05 3.42 9.81
C GLY A 89 -0.62 3.16 11.14
N ARG A 90 -1.94 3.00 11.09
CA ARG A 90 -2.81 2.73 12.24
C ARG A 90 -3.67 1.51 11.94
N LEU A 91 -3.74 0.61 12.91
CA LEU A 91 -4.63 -0.56 12.89
C LEU A 91 -5.96 -0.18 13.55
N GLY A 92 -6.94 0.17 12.73
CA GLY A 92 -8.31 0.43 13.17
C GLY A 92 -9.09 -0.86 13.45
N PHE A 93 -10.38 -0.72 13.76
CA PHE A 93 -11.24 -1.88 14.00
C PHE A 93 -11.54 -2.69 12.73
N GLN A 94 -11.77 -2.00 11.61
CA GLN A 94 -12.14 -2.60 10.33
C GLN A 94 -11.20 -2.21 9.18
N SER A 95 -10.26 -1.30 9.41
CA SER A 95 -9.32 -0.88 8.37
C SER A 95 -7.91 -0.69 8.91
N ILE A 96 -6.94 -0.82 8.02
CA ILE A 96 -5.59 -0.33 8.21
C ILE A 96 -5.45 0.93 7.37
N ILE A 97 -4.98 2.02 8.00
CA ILE A 97 -4.77 3.30 7.33
C ILE A 97 -3.27 3.58 7.32
N GLN A 98 -2.72 3.93 6.16
CA GLN A 98 -1.33 4.31 5.99
C GLN A 98 -1.26 5.72 5.43
N TYR A 99 -0.41 6.55 6.01
CA TYR A 99 -0.10 7.86 5.50
C TYR A 99 1.41 7.96 5.27
N TYR A 100 1.81 8.46 4.12
CA TYR A 100 3.23 8.49 3.73
C TYR A 100 3.60 9.72 2.92
N TRP A 101 4.89 10.03 2.87
CA TRP A 101 5.47 11.14 2.13
C TRP A 101 6.79 10.73 1.47
N PHE A 102 7.09 11.37 0.34
CA PHE A 102 8.31 11.09 -0.44
C PHE A 102 9.49 11.93 0.09
N ILE A 103 10.65 11.30 0.25
CA ILE A 103 11.86 11.91 0.85
C ILE A 103 12.63 12.74 -0.19
N GLU A 104 12.67 12.30 -1.45
CA GLU A 104 13.70 12.70 -2.42
C GLU A 104 13.36 13.90 -3.30
N ALA A 105 12.27 14.62 -3.06
CA ALA A 105 11.93 15.73 -3.92
C ALA A 105 11.40 16.94 -3.17
N THR A 106 11.64 18.10 -3.77
CA THR A 106 10.88 19.36 -3.62
C THR A 106 9.35 19.19 -3.72
N SER A 107 8.87 17.97 -4.00
CA SER A 107 7.47 17.60 -4.12
C SER A 107 6.82 17.47 -2.74
N GLN A 108 5.72 18.19 -2.54
CA GLN A 108 4.79 17.98 -1.41
C GLN A 108 3.91 16.73 -1.61
N GLN A 109 4.44 15.72 -2.31
CA GLN A 109 3.68 14.51 -2.61
C GLN A 109 3.52 13.70 -1.33
N LYS A 110 2.29 13.27 -1.12
CA LYS A 110 1.85 12.49 0.02
C LYS A 110 0.96 11.39 -0.48
N GLY A 111 0.84 10.32 0.28
CA GLY A 111 -0.13 9.31 -0.02
C GLY A 111 -0.91 8.86 1.20
N LEU A 112 -2.09 8.34 0.91
CA LEU A 112 -2.98 7.75 1.89
C LEU A 112 -3.50 6.43 1.31
N ASP A 113 -3.19 5.33 1.99
CA ASP A 113 -3.72 4.03 1.66
C ASP A 113 -4.68 3.56 2.76
N THR A 114 -5.75 2.90 2.34
CA THR A 114 -6.75 2.30 3.21
C THR A 114 -6.98 0.87 2.78
N TYR A 115 -6.80 -0.06 3.71
CA TYR A 115 -7.09 -1.48 3.56
C TYR A 115 -8.29 -1.82 4.44
N TYR A 116 -9.48 -1.91 3.87
CA TYR A 116 -10.69 -2.28 4.58
C TYR A 116 -10.85 -3.80 4.59
N CYS A 117 -10.99 -4.39 5.78
CA CYS A 117 -11.17 -5.82 5.97
C CYS A 117 -12.61 -6.22 5.61
N VAL A 118 -12.76 -7.03 4.58
CA VAL A 118 -14.04 -7.65 4.21
C VAL A 118 -14.23 -8.94 5.00
N ASP A 119 -13.18 -9.76 5.03
CA ASP A 119 -13.07 -10.99 5.81
C ASP A 119 -11.59 -11.32 6.05
N SER A 120 -11.31 -12.45 6.71
CA SER A 120 -9.94 -12.86 7.08
C SER A 120 -8.97 -13.03 5.91
N ASN A 121 -9.47 -13.19 4.68
CA ASN A 121 -8.72 -13.46 3.46
C ASN A 121 -9.00 -12.44 2.35
N THR A 122 -9.77 -11.38 2.62
CA THR A 122 -10.15 -10.39 1.61
C THR A 122 -10.09 -8.96 2.16
N TYR A 123 -9.38 -8.08 1.45
CA TYR A 123 -9.36 -6.64 1.73
C TYR A 123 -9.69 -5.82 0.49
N HIS A 124 -10.38 -4.71 0.70
CA HIS A 124 -10.43 -3.62 -0.28
C HIS A 124 -9.31 -2.64 -0.03
N LEU A 125 -8.49 -2.37 -1.04
CA LEU A 125 -7.45 -1.35 -1.05
C LEU A 125 -7.97 -0.12 -1.81
N THR A 126 -7.90 1.03 -1.16
CA THR A 126 -7.88 2.34 -1.82
C THR A 126 -6.55 3.00 -1.49
N SER A 127 -5.70 3.17 -2.51
CA SER A 127 -4.43 3.87 -2.40
C SER A 127 -4.54 5.17 -3.18
N SER A 128 -4.09 6.29 -2.61
CA SER A 128 -4.15 7.58 -3.28
C SER A 128 -2.86 8.36 -3.07
N ILE A 129 -2.31 8.89 -4.15
CA ILE A 129 -1.19 9.83 -4.13
C ILE A 129 -1.73 11.23 -4.43
N LEU A 130 -1.41 12.14 -3.54
CA LEU A 130 -1.72 13.56 -3.61
C LEU A 130 -0.48 14.35 -4.01
N ASP A 131 -0.73 15.44 -4.73
CA ASP A 131 0.26 16.48 -5.03
C ASP A 131 -0.36 17.83 -4.66
N GLY A 132 0.09 18.40 -3.55
CA GLY A 132 -0.58 19.52 -2.89
C GLY A 132 -2.01 19.14 -2.47
N HIS A 133 -3.00 19.84 -3.02
CA HIS A 133 -4.43 19.64 -2.72
C HIS A 133 -5.18 18.78 -3.74
N SER A 134 -4.47 18.14 -4.68
CA SER A 134 -5.09 17.36 -5.75
C SER A 134 -4.72 15.88 -5.66
N VAL A 135 -5.71 15.01 -5.84
CA VAL A 135 -5.47 13.57 -6.05
C VAL A 135 -4.93 13.35 -7.46
N LYS A 136 -3.74 12.77 -7.57
CA LYS A 136 -3.05 12.51 -8.85
C LYS A 136 -3.18 11.09 -9.33
N HIS A 137 -3.16 10.14 -8.40
CA HIS A 137 -3.25 8.73 -8.70
C HIS A 137 -4.12 8.07 -7.64
N THR A 138 -5.06 7.23 -8.07
CA THR A 138 -5.80 6.36 -7.16
C THR A 138 -5.73 4.94 -7.66
N ILE A 139 -5.43 3.99 -6.78
CA ILE A 139 -5.59 2.57 -7.04
C ILE A 139 -6.76 2.08 -6.21
N GLU A 140 -7.71 1.44 -6.87
CA GLU A 140 -8.77 0.67 -6.23
C GLU A 140 -8.53 -0.80 -6.54
N ALA A 141 -8.35 -1.61 -5.50
CA ALA A 141 -8.03 -3.02 -5.67
C ALA A 141 -8.65 -3.91 -4.60
N VAL A 142 -8.66 -5.20 -4.89
CA VAL A 142 -8.99 -6.26 -3.94
C VAL A 142 -7.74 -7.09 -3.71
N LEU A 143 -7.42 -7.30 -2.44
CA LEU A 143 -6.41 -8.24 -2.00
C LEU A 143 -7.10 -9.53 -1.61
N LYS A 144 -6.61 -10.67 -2.11
CA LYS A 144 -7.06 -12.00 -1.72
C LYS A 144 -5.88 -12.87 -1.33
N ARG A 145 -5.98 -13.54 -0.19
CA ARG A 145 -4.97 -14.51 0.27
C ARG A 145 -5.03 -15.81 -0.52
#